data_AF-A0A932DUM7-F1
#
_entry.id   AF-A0A932DUM7-F1
#
_cell.length_a   1.000
_cell.length_b   1.000
_cell.length_c   1.000
_cell.angle_alpha   90.00
_cell.angle_beta   90.00
_cell.angle_gamma   90.00
#
_symmetry.space_group_name_H-M   'P 1'
#
loop_
_entity.id
_entity.type
_entity.pdbx_description
1 polymer ?
#
loop_
_entity_poly.entity_id
_entity_poly.type
_entity_poly.pdbx_seq_one_letter_code
_entity_poly.pdbx_strand_id
1 'polypeptide(L)'
;MTRALARYGPPLAWMGVIALLSGERFGADPTGAWLLPLLARLLPWAGPEALHGLHAVLRKLGHLFEYGILAALWLRALGPDRPPASAAGWAVSLSTLYAVADELRQGLAANRTSALVDVVIDAVGALVAVAALQPGTPLARRLVRVGVWVAGLLAAASLGAAAVDWSLGLPAWDLLLGAVGAAVAAWGLGTRWRPRPHASAGAR
;
A
#
# COMPACT_ATOMS: atom_id res chain seq x y z
N MET A 1 6.53 18.07 29.78
CA MET A 1 5.34 18.03 28.89
C MET A 1 5.67 18.03 27.40
N THR A 2 6.64 18.82 26.92
CA THR A 2 7.00 18.92 25.48
C THR A 2 7.40 17.61 24.82
N ARG A 3 8.14 16.73 25.51
CA ARG A 3 8.56 15.42 24.95
C ARG A 3 7.40 14.43 24.76
N ALA A 4 6.43 14.40 25.67
CA ALA A 4 5.27 13.52 25.56
C ALA A 4 4.35 13.96 24.41
N LEU A 5 4.10 15.26 24.29
CA LEU A 5 3.32 15.84 23.19
C LEU A 5 3.98 15.58 21.83
N ALA A 6 5.29 15.76 21.69
CA ALA A 6 6.00 15.47 20.45
C ALA A 6 5.95 13.97 20.06
N ARG A 7 5.83 13.09 21.06
CA ARG A 7 5.83 11.64 20.88
C ARG A 7 4.45 11.09 20.51
N TYR A 8 3.42 11.50 21.24
CA TYR A 8 2.05 11.01 21.06
C TYR A 8 1.18 11.91 20.19
N GLY A 9 1.60 13.15 19.92
CA GLY A 9 0.89 14.07 19.03
C GLY A 9 0.67 13.50 17.62
N PRO A 10 1.70 12.95 16.95
CA PRO A 10 1.53 12.44 15.59
C PRO A 10 0.49 11.31 15.40
N PRO A 11 0.46 10.22 16.20
CA PRO A 11 -0.61 9.23 16.07
C PRO A 11 -1.99 9.82 16.39
N LEU A 12 -2.11 10.71 17.38
CA LEU A 12 -3.39 11.38 17.70
C LEU A 12 -3.86 12.31 16.56
N ALA A 13 -2.94 13.05 15.93
CA ALA A 13 -3.26 13.89 14.78
C ALA A 13 -3.69 13.02 13.59
N TRP A 14 -3.04 11.87 13.39
CA TRP A 14 -3.40 10.93 12.32
C TRP A 14 -4.76 10.27 12.55
N MET A 15 -5.14 9.97 13.81
CA MET A 15 -6.52 9.57 14.15
C MET A 15 -7.52 10.66 13.70
N GLY A 16 -7.21 11.93 13.93
CA GLY A 16 -8.02 13.04 13.40
C GLY A 16 -8.15 13.03 11.88
N VAL A 17 -7.05 12.73 11.15
CA VAL A 17 -7.08 12.57 9.69
C VAL A 17 -7.99 11.42 9.27
N ILE A 18 -7.87 10.26 9.91
CA ILE A 18 -8.72 9.08 9.63
C ILE A 18 -10.19 9.44 9.84
N ALA A 19 -10.56 10.04 10.98
CA ALA A 19 -11.93 10.43 11.26
C ALA A 19 -12.52 11.40 10.21
N LEU A 20 -11.69 12.26 9.62
CA LEU A 20 -12.10 13.13 8.51
C LEU A 20 -12.28 12.33 7.21
N LEU A 21 -11.30 11.51 6.83
CA LEU A 21 -11.30 10.72 5.59
C LEU A 21 -12.33 9.59 5.58
N SER A 22 -12.75 9.12 6.75
CA SER A 22 -13.74 8.07 6.88
C SER A 22 -15.14 8.61 7.21
N GLY A 23 -15.29 9.94 7.28
CA GLY A 23 -16.59 10.62 7.38
C GLY A 23 -17.36 10.68 6.05
N GLU A 24 -18.61 11.14 6.12
CA GLU A 24 -19.55 11.16 4.97
C GLU A 24 -18.99 11.88 3.75
N ARG A 25 -18.20 12.95 3.95
CA ARG A 25 -17.60 13.76 2.88
C ARG A 25 -16.63 13.00 1.97
N PHE A 26 -16.08 11.90 2.46
CA PHE A 26 -15.15 11.03 1.74
C PHE A 26 -15.71 9.60 1.63
N GLY A 27 -17.04 9.46 1.74
CA GLY A 27 -17.76 8.21 1.53
C GLY A 27 -17.75 7.73 0.07
N ALA A 28 -18.41 6.59 -0.19
CA ALA A 28 -18.46 5.99 -1.53
C ALA A 28 -19.08 6.96 -2.56
N ASP A 29 -20.23 7.56 -2.27
CA ASP A 29 -20.90 8.41 -3.25
C ASP A 29 -20.10 9.68 -3.58
N PRO A 30 -19.60 10.48 -2.59
CA PRO A 30 -18.85 11.69 -2.92
C PRO A 30 -17.51 11.39 -3.60
N THR A 31 -16.82 10.30 -3.22
CA THR A 31 -15.57 9.92 -3.89
C THR A 31 -15.84 9.37 -5.30
N GLY A 32 -16.90 8.58 -5.47
CA GLY A 32 -17.31 8.03 -6.76
C GLY A 32 -17.75 9.12 -7.74
N ALA A 33 -18.40 10.18 -7.27
CA ALA A 33 -18.91 11.27 -8.09
C ALA A 33 -17.85 11.94 -8.97
N TRP A 34 -16.59 11.98 -8.53
CA TRP A 34 -15.47 12.49 -9.33
C TRP A 34 -14.51 11.39 -9.79
N LEU A 35 -14.31 10.34 -8.98
CA LEU A 35 -13.37 9.27 -9.30
C LEU A 35 -13.93 8.32 -10.37
N LEU A 36 -15.22 7.97 -10.36
CA LEU A 36 -15.79 7.09 -11.40
C LEU A 36 -15.77 7.73 -12.79
N PRO A 37 -16.14 9.01 -12.99
CA PRO A 37 -15.96 9.67 -14.28
C PRO A 37 -14.49 9.77 -14.69
N LEU A 38 -13.58 9.97 -13.74
CA LEU A 38 -12.15 9.94 -14.01
C LEU A 38 -11.71 8.54 -14.46
N LEU A 39 -12.07 7.49 -13.73
CA LEU A 39 -11.76 6.11 -14.08
C LEU A 39 -12.39 5.72 -15.43
N ALA A 40 -13.61 6.17 -15.73
CA ALA A 40 -14.25 5.96 -17.02
C ALA A 40 -13.51 6.67 -18.17
N ARG A 41 -12.94 7.85 -17.91
CA ARG A 41 -12.07 8.54 -18.88
C ARG A 41 -10.73 7.84 -19.05
N LEU A 42 -10.18 7.27 -17.99
CA LEU A 42 -8.88 6.58 -17.98
C LEU A 42 -8.97 5.15 -18.51
N LEU A 43 -10.13 4.50 -18.38
CA LEU A 43 -10.39 3.12 -18.76
C LEU A 43 -11.69 3.07 -19.58
N PRO A 44 -11.74 3.69 -20.78
CA PRO A 44 -12.97 3.78 -21.57
C PRO A 44 -13.48 2.42 -22.06
N TRP A 45 -12.62 1.39 -22.04
CA TRP A 45 -12.97 0.01 -22.34
C TRP A 45 -13.55 -0.76 -21.15
N ALA A 46 -13.50 -0.22 -19.93
CA ALA A 46 -14.01 -0.87 -18.73
C ALA A 46 -15.51 -0.60 -18.55
N GLY A 47 -16.28 -1.67 -18.38
CA GLY A 47 -17.71 -1.56 -18.10
C GLY A 47 -18.00 -0.94 -16.72
N PRO A 48 -19.23 -0.43 -16.49
CA PRO A 48 -19.59 0.23 -15.23
C PRO A 48 -19.32 -0.59 -13.97
N GLU A 49 -19.59 -1.90 -13.99
CA GLU A 49 -19.35 -2.79 -12.84
C GLU A 49 -17.86 -2.88 -12.47
N ALA A 50 -16.98 -2.95 -13.48
CA ALA A 50 -15.53 -2.99 -13.25
C ALA A 50 -15.01 -1.69 -12.65
N LEU A 51 -15.55 -0.54 -13.07
CA LEU A 51 -15.19 0.78 -12.53
C LEU A 51 -15.61 0.93 -11.06
N HIS A 52 -16.82 0.48 -10.70
CA HIS A 52 -17.27 0.46 -9.30
C HIS A 52 -16.45 -0.53 -8.46
N GLY A 53 -16.12 -1.70 -9.00
CA GLY A 53 -15.24 -2.67 -8.35
C GLY A 53 -13.86 -2.09 -8.07
N LEU A 54 -13.24 -1.43 -9.06
CA LEU A 54 -11.95 -0.76 -8.92
C LEU A 54 -12.00 0.35 -7.87
N HIS A 55 -13.03 1.19 -7.92
CA HIS A 55 -13.24 2.24 -6.91
C HIS A 55 -13.37 1.65 -5.49
N ALA A 56 -14.12 0.56 -5.32
CA ALA A 56 -14.24 -0.12 -4.04
C ALA A 56 -12.89 -0.69 -3.55
N VAL A 57 -12.09 -1.27 -4.44
CA VAL A 57 -10.73 -1.75 -4.13
C VAL A 57 -9.82 -0.60 -3.71
N LEU A 58 -9.83 0.51 -4.45
CA LEU A 58 -9.02 1.70 -4.12
C LEU A 58 -9.37 2.26 -2.74
N ARG A 59 -10.64 2.28 -2.37
CA ARG A 59 -11.07 2.66 -1.02
C ARG A 59 -10.51 1.71 0.04
N LYS A 60 -10.63 0.40 -0.15
CA LYS A 60 -10.08 -0.61 0.78
C LYS A 60 -8.56 -0.52 0.92
N LEU A 61 -7.84 -0.17 -0.16
CA LEU A 61 -6.41 0.09 -0.09
C LEU A 61 -6.10 1.37 0.71
N GLY A 62 -6.90 2.43 0.55
CA GLY A 62 -6.81 3.63 1.38
C GLY A 62 -6.87 3.31 2.87
N HIS A 63 -7.92 2.58 3.28
CA HIS A 63 -8.10 2.04 4.63
C HIS A 63 -6.88 1.24 5.12
N LEU A 64 -6.42 0.27 4.32
CA LEU A 64 -5.22 -0.51 4.63
C LEU A 64 -3.98 0.39 4.92
N PHE A 65 -3.76 1.43 4.11
CA PHE A 65 -2.63 2.35 4.29
C PHE A 65 -2.81 3.31 5.47
N GLU A 66 -4.01 3.84 5.68
CA GLU A 66 -4.34 4.74 6.79
C GLU A 66 -4.02 4.10 8.14
N TYR A 67 -4.49 2.86 8.35
CA TYR A 67 -4.26 2.12 9.58
C TYR A 67 -2.85 1.54 9.68
N GLY A 68 -2.21 1.23 8.54
CA GLY A 68 -0.78 0.93 8.50
C GLY A 68 0.09 2.10 8.99
N ILE A 69 -0.19 3.31 8.54
CA ILE A 69 0.49 4.54 9.00
C ILE A 69 0.21 4.79 10.48
N LEU A 70 -1.04 4.63 10.92
CA LEU A 70 -1.40 4.78 12.34
C LEU A 70 -0.57 3.83 13.23
N ALA A 71 -0.46 2.56 12.83
CA ALA A 71 0.30 1.55 13.58
C ALA A 71 1.80 1.87 13.58
N ALA A 72 2.36 2.35 12.47
CA ALA A 72 3.75 2.80 12.40
C ALA A 72 4.02 3.99 13.35
N LEU A 73 3.09 4.94 13.42
CA LEU A 73 3.19 6.09 14.32
C LEU A 73 3.09 5.69 15.79
N TRP A 74 2.19 4.75 16.13
CA TRP A 74 2.12 4.18 17.48
C TRP A 74 3.38 3.40 17.83
N LEU A 75 3.92 2.60 16.92
CA LEU A 75 5.15 1.86 17.15
C LEU A 75 6.33 2.81 17.46
N ARG A 76 6.47 3.89 16.69
CA ARG A 76 7.46 4.94 16.95
C ARG A 76 7.23 5.64 18.30
N ALA A 77 5.97 5.90 18.64
CA ALA A 77 5.59 6.52 19.90
C ALA A 77 5.77 5.59 21.11
N LEU A 78 5.72 4.27 20.95
CA LEU A 78 5.79 3.33 22.07
C LEU A 78 7.19 2.73 22.26
N GLY A 79 7.95 2.58 21.18
CA GLY A 79 9.24 1.90 21.12
C GLY A 79 10.27 2.32 22.18
N PRO A 80 10.52 3.62 22.43
CA PRO A 80 11.57 4.03 23.37
C PRO A 80 11.41 3.56 24.83
N ASP A 81 10.18 3.21 25.27
CA ASP A 81 9.93 2.84 26.68
C ASP A 81 9.49 1.38 26.85
N ARG A 82 9.50 0.57 25.77
CA ARG A 82 8.93 -0.78 25.77
C ARG A 82 9.82 -1.78 25.03
N PRO A 83 9.82 -3.05 25.45
CA PRO A 83 10.41 -4.13 24.65
C PRO A 83 9.82 -4.14 23.23
N PRO A 84 10.59 -4.47 22.17
CA PRO A 84 10.12 -4.41 20.78
C PRO A 84 8.81 -5.16 20.51
N ALA A 85 8.68 -6.38 21.02
CA ALA A 85 7.47 -7.19 20.87
C ALA A 85 6.26 -6.56 21.59
N SER A 86 6.47 -5.96 22.77
CA SER A 86 5.41 -5.27 23.50
C SER A 86 4.98 -4.00 22.78
N ALA A 87 5.92 -3.20 22.27
CA ALA A 87 5.62 -2.01 21.49
C ALA A 87 4.85 -2.35 20.20
N ALA A 88 5.23 -3.44 19.53
CA ALA A 88 4.54 -3.98 18.36
C ALA A 88 3.10 -4.38 18.68
N GLY A 89 2.91 -5.19 19.72
CA GLY A 89 1.60 -5.64 20.18
C GLY A 89 0.68 -4.46 20.48
N TRP A 90 1.16 -3.49 21.27
CA TRP A 90 0.39 -2.29 21.58
C TRP A 90 0.09 -1.42 20.36
N ALA A 91 1.02 -1.28 19.41
CA ALA A 91 0.78 -0.49 18.20
C ALA A 91 -0.33 -1.09 17.32
N VAL A 92 -0.35 -2.42 17.15
CA VAL A 92 -1.43 -3.12 16.45
C VAL A 92 -2.73 -2.99 17.24
N SER A 93 -2.73 -3.30 18.54
CA SER A 93 -3.93 -3.25 19.38
C SER A 93 -4.58 -1.87 19.41
N LEU A 94 -3.81 -0.79 19.58
CA LEU A 94 -4.35 0.57 19.58
C LEU A 94 -4.94 0.95 18.22
N SER A 95 -4.30 0.52 17.12
CA SER A 95 -4.81 0.80 15.77
C SER A 95 -6.08 0.00 15.47
N THR A 96 -6.15 -1.27 15.86
CA THR A 96 -7.36 -2.10 15.73
C THR A 96 -8.51 -1.60 16.61
N LEU A 97 -8.23 -1.21 17.86
CA LEU A 97 -9.23 -0.61 18.73
C LEU A 97 -9.77 0.69 18.15
N TYR A 98 -8.90 1.49 17.51
CA TYR A 98 -9.33 2.69 16.81
C TYR A 98 -10.17 2.36 15.57
N ALA A 99 -9.84 1.31 14.81
CA ALA A 99 -10.65 0.85 13.68
C ALA A 99 -12.06 0.45 14.13
N VAL A 100 -12.18 -0.27 15.25
CA VAL A 100 -13.49 -0.58 15.84
C VAL A 100 -14.23 0.69 16.22
N ALA A 101 -13.57 1.65 16.88
CA ALA A 101 -14.20 2.91 17.26
C ALA A 101 -14.65 3.73 16.04
N ASP A 102 -13.86 3.74 14.97
CA ASP A 102 -14.18 4.44 13.73
C ASP A 102 -15.36 3.79 13.01
N GLU A 103 -15.41 2.46 12.96
CA GLU A 103 -16.52 1.71 12.37
C GLU A 103 -17.83 1.89 13.15
N LEU A 104 -17.75 1.93 14.49
CA LEU A 104 -18.90 2.26 15.34
C LEU A 104 -19.37 3.70 15.11
N ARG A 105 -18.43 4.66 15.03
CA ARG A 105 -18.72 6.06 14.73
C ARG A 105 -19.42 6.20 13.37
N GLN A 106 -18.97 5.47 12.36
CA GLN A 106 -19.57 5.44 11.03
C GLN A 106 -20.95 4.79 11.03
N GLY A 107 -21.16 3.75 11.84
CA GLY A 107 -22.46 3.08 11.99
C GLY A 107 -23.55 3.94 12.66
N LEU A 108 -23.18 5.08 13.24
CA LEU A 108 -24.13 6.09 13.73
C LEU A 108 -24.69 6.96 12.59
N ALA A 109 -24.09 6.93 11.39
CA ALA A 109 -24.58 7.66 10.23
C ALA A 109 -25.80 6.95 9.62
N ALA A 110 -26.81 7.71 9.23
CA ALA A 110 -28.12 7.17 8.83
C ALA A 110 -28.10 6.28 7.57
N ASN A 111 -27.04 6.32 6.76
CA ASN A 111 -26.96 5.62 5.48
C ASN A 111 -25.83 4.58 5.40
N ARG A 112 -25.18 4.21 6.52
CA ARG A 112 -24.04 3.28 6.51
C ARG A 112 -24.22 2.16 7.52
N THR A 113 -24.19 0.92 7.01
CA THR A 113 -24.15 -0.27 7.86
C THR A 113 -22.69 -0.57 8.20
N SER A 114 -22.39 -0.72 9.49
CA SER A 114 -21.07 -1.14 9.93
C SER A 114 -20.71 -2.51 9.33
N ALA A 115 -19.49 -2.65 8.84
CA ALA A 115 -18.98 -3.86 8.22
C ALA A 115 -17.76 -4.38 9.00
N LEU A 116 -17.89 -5.56 9.63
CA LEU A 116 -16.77 -6.22 10.31
C LEU A 116 -15.54 -6.40 9.39
N VAL A 117 -15.77 -6.54 8.08
CA VAL A 117 -14.71 -6.66 7.08
C VAL A 117 -13.81 -5.42 7.01
N ASP A 118 -14.33 -4.22 7.26
CA ASP A 118 -13.55 -2.98 7.21
C ASP A 118 -12.56 -2.95 8.39
N VAL A 119 -13.02 -3.28 9.60
CA VAL A 119 -12.16 -3.46 10.79
C VAL A 119 -11.06 -4.50 10.56
N VAL A 120 -11.39 -5.61 9.88
CA VAL A 120 -10.41 -6.66 9.56
C VAL A 120 -9.35 -6.14 8.59
N ILE A 121 -9.74 -5.43 7.54
CA ILE A 121 -8.80 -4.83 6.56
C ILE A 121 -7.86 -3.84 7.27
N ASP A 122 -8.42 -2.98 8.12
CA ASP A 122 -7.66 -2.00 8.90
C ASP A 122 -6.64 -2.66 9.84
N ALA A 123 -7.06 -3.73 10.54
CA ALA A 123 -6.19 -4.51 11.40
C ALA A 123 -5.07 -5.23 10.61
N VAL A 124 -5.37 -5.73 9.41
CA VAL A 124 -4.36 -6.31 8.51
C VAL A 124 -3.34 -5.24 8.08
N GLY A 125 -3.79 -4.04 7.72
CA GLY A 125 -2.90 -2.92 7.39
C GLY A 125 -1.95 -2.57 8.53
N ALA A 126 -2.49 -2.48 9.76
CA ALA A 126 -1.70 -2.27 10.97
C ALA A 126 -0.66 -3.37 11.20
N LEU A 127 -1.05 -4.64 11.08
CA LEU A 127 -0.16 -5.78 11.26
C LEU A 127 0.96 -5.80 10.22
N VAL A 128 0.63 -5.61 8.94
CA VAL A 128 1.60 -5.56 7.84
C VAL A 128 2.62 -4.45 8.08
N ALA A 129 2.18 -3.24 8.46
CA ALA A 129 3.06 -2.12 8.73
C ALA A 129 3.96 -2.33 9.96
N VAL A 130 3.45 -2.93 11.03
CA VAL A 130 4.27 -3.21 12.22
C VAL A 130 5.29 -4.30 11.93
N ALA A 131 4.88 -5.40 11.28
CA ALA A 131 5.80 -6.47 10.85
C ALA A 131 6.90 -5.93 9.92
N ALA A 132 6.53 -4.99 9.06
CA ALA A 132 7.43 -4.28 8.16
C ALA A 132 8.54 -3.47 8.86
N LEU A 133 8.23 -2.92 10.03
CA LEU A 133 9.10 -2.01 10.77
C LEU A 133 9.89 -2.70 11.88
N GLN A 134 9.55 -3.94 12.24
CA GLN A 134 10.36 -4.70 13.20
C GLN A 134 11.78 -4.95 12.65
N PRO A 135 12.78 -5.13 13.52
CA PRO A 135 14.11 -5.60 13.12
C PRO A 135 13.99 -7.04 12.59
N GLY A 136 13.60 -7.19 11.32
CA GLY A 136 13.49 -8.47 10.64
C GLY A 136 14.81 -8.89 10.00
N THR A 137 14.79 -10.04 9.31
CA THR A 137 15.90 -10.42 8.45
C THR A 137 16.10 -9.36 7.33
N PRO A 138 17.31 -9.23 6.75
CA PRO A 138 17.54 -8.35 5.61
C PRO A 138 16.53 -8.56 4.47
N LEU A 139 16.06 -9.81 4.30
CA LEU A 139 15.02 -10.20 3.35
C LEU A 139 13.66 -9.59 3.70
N ALA A 140 13.19 -9.68 4.94
CA ALA A 140 11.92 -9.08 5.36
C ALA A 140 11.90 -7.56 5.14
N ARG A 141 12.97 -6.86 5.53
CA ARG A 141 13.13 -5.41 5.27
C ARG A 141 13.17 -5.08 3.78
N ARG A 142 13.68 -6.00 2.95
CA ARG A 142 13.74 -5.83 1.50
C ARG A 142 12.36 -6.05 0.89
N LEU A 143 11.64 -7.11 1.26
CA LEU A 143 10.28 -7.41 0.78
C LEU A 143 9.29 -6.30 1.15
N VAL A 144 9.43 -5.72 2.33
CA VAL A 144 8.60 -4.60 2.80
C VAL A 144 8.89 -3.32 2.03
N ARG A 145 10.17 -2.94 1.90
CA ARG A 145 10.55 -1.77 1.11
C ARG A 145 10.18 -1.96 -0.36
N VAL A 146 10.40 -3.16 -0.89
CA VAL A 146 9.93 -3.54 -2.22
C VAL A 146 8.41 -3.44 -2.28
N GLY A 147 7.65 -3.87 -1.27
CA GLY A 147 6.19 -3.73 -1.24
C GLY A 147 5.73 -2.28 -1.25
N VAL A 148 6.38 -1.40 -0.49
CA VAL A 148 6.13 0.05 -0.49
C VAL A 148 6.51 0.69 -1.84
N TRP A 149 7.67 0.32 -2.39
CA TRP A 149 8.10 0.79 -3.72
C TRP A 149 7.23 0.22 -4.84
N VAL A 150 6.77 -1.03 -4.75
CA VAL A 150 5.87 -1.68 -5.70
C VAL A 150 4.50 -1.03 -5.62
N ALA A 151 3.98 -0.75 -4.43
CA ALA A 151 2.73 0.00 -4.28
C ALA A 151 2.86 1.41 -4.87
N GLY A 152 3.96 2.12 -4.59
CA GLY A 152 4.26 3.43 -5.16
C GLY A 152 4.50 3.41 -6.67
N LEU A 153 5.17 2.37 -7.18
CA LEU A 153 5.42 2.15 -8.61
C LEU A 153 4.15 1.70 -9.33
N LEU A 154 3.28 0.90 -8.72
CA LEU A 154 1.99 0.54 -9.27
C LEU A 154 1.10 1.78 -9.33
N ALA A 155 1.11 2.63 -8.30
CA ALA A 155 0.44 3.92 -8.35
C ALA A 155 1.02 4.83 -9.44
N ALA A 156 2.34 4.98 -9.50
CA ALA A 156 3.02 5.82 -10.49
C ALA A 156 2.93 5.26 -11.92
N ALA A 157 2.95 3.95 -12.12
CA ALA A 157 2.76 3.28 -13.40
C ALA A 157 1.28 3.31 -13.83
N SER A 158 0.33 3.27 -12.88
CA SER A 158 -1.08 3.52 -13.20
C SER A 158 -1.29 4.95 -13.67
N LEU A 159 -0.59 5.92 -13.06
CA LEU A 159 -0.58 7.32 -13.50
C LEU A 159 0.20 7.53 -14.82
N GLY A 160 1.28 6.79 -15.02
CA GLY A 160 2.15 6.88 -16.19
C GLY A 160 1.58 6.17 -17.42
N ALA A 161 0.98 4.99 -17.27
CA ALA A 161 0.25 4.30 -18.34
C ALA A 161 -0.96 5.13 -18.78
N ALA A 162 -1.68 5.75 -17.83
CA ALA A 162 -2.69 6.75 -18.13
C ALA A 162 -2.13 7.94 -18.93
N ALA A 163 -0.90 8.39 -18.65
CA ALA A 163 -0.26 9.50 -19.37
C ALA A 163 0.35 9.10 -20.74
N VAL A 164 0.82 7.87 -20.90
CA VAL A 164 1.41 7.34 -22.15
C VAL A 164 0.32 6.92 -23.15
N ASP A 165 -0.76 6.30 -22.68
CA ASP A 165 -1.93 6.01 -23.52
C ASP A 165 -2.58 7.32 -24.01
N TRP A 166 -2.69 8.31 -23.11
CA TRP A 166 -3.13 9.68 -23.41
C TRP A 166 -2.28 10.39 -24.48
N SER A 167 -0.99 10.04 -24.64
CA SER A 167 -0.08 10.74 -25.56
C SER A 167 0.29 9.97 -26.83
N LEU A 168 0.16 8.64 -26.86
CA LEU A 168 0.64 7.81 -27.99
C LEU A 168 -0.36 6.77 -28.53
N GLY A 169 -1.50 6.51 -27.87
CA GLY A 169 -2.59 5.67 -28.39
C GLY A 169 -2.24 4.20 -28.66
N LEU A 170 -1.30 3.61 -27.92
CA LEU A 170 -0.92 2.18 -28.03
C LEU A 170 -1.41 1.40 -26.80
N PRO A 171 -2.07 0.23 -26.97
CA PRO A 171 -2.60 -0.53 -25.86
C PRO A 171 -1.47 -1.05 -24.96
N ALA A 172 -1.66 -0.91 -23.64
CA ALA A 172 -0.65 -1.18 -22.61
C ALA A 172 -0.05 -2.60 -22.64
N TRP A 173 -0.76 -3.58 -23.22
CA TRP A 173 -0.33 -4.99 -23.25
C TRP A 173 0.73 -5.27 -24.32
N ASP A 174 0.78 -4.46 -25.40
CA ASP A 174 1.80 -4.58 -26.44
C ASP A 174 3.17 -4.07 -25.97
N LEU A 175 3.18 -3.05 -25.10
CA LEU A 175 4.38 -2.49 -24.48
C LEU A 175 4.93 -3.39 -23.37
N LEU A 176 4.04 -4.03 -22.60
CA LEU A 176 4.45 -4.97 -21.55
C LEU A 176 5.05 -6.25 -22.16
N LEU A 177 4.46 -6.76 -23.24
CA LEU A 177 5.02 -7.87 -24.04
C LEU A 177 6.32 -7.46 -24.75
N GLY A 178 6.41 -6.23 -25.27
CA GLY A 178 7.63 -5.67 -25.87
C GLY A 178 8.78 -5.48 -24.88
N ALA A 179 8.50 -4.95 -23.68
CA ALA A 179 9.50 -4.74 -22.62
C ALA A 179 9.97 -6.05 -22.00
N VAL A 180 9.06 -7.01 -21.79
CA VAL A 180 9.41 -8.38 -21.36
C VAL A 180 10.21 -9.09 -22.44
N GLY A 181 9.82 -8.96 -23.72
CA GLY A 181 10.56 -9.51 -24.86
C GLY A 181 11.97 -8.95 -25.00
N ALA A 182 12.15 -7.63 -24.84
CA ALA A 182 13.44 -6.96 -24.87
C ALA A 182 14.33 -7.34 -23.67
N ALA A 183 13.77 -7.49 -22.48
CA ALA A 183 14.49 -7.95 -21.29
C ALA A 183 14.94 -9.42 -21.40
N VAL A 184 14.10 -10.30 -21.97
CA VAL A 184 14.44 -11.71 -22.23
C VAL A 184 15.48 -11.82 -23.34
N ALA A 185 15.42 -11.00 -24.39
CA ALA A 185 16.42 -10.94 -25.44
C ALA A 185 17.78 -10.43 -24.93
N ALA A 186 17.79 -9.38 -24.11
CA ALA A 186 19.00 -8.86 -23.46
C ALA A 186 19.64 -9.88 -22.50
N TRP A 187 18.83 -10.65 -21.78
CA TRP A 187 19.29 -11.76 -20.93
C TRP A 187 19.86 -12.94 -21.75
N GLY A 188 19.21 -13.30 -22.87
CA GLY A 188 19.67 -14.36 -23.76
C GLY A 188 20.98 -14.02 -24.49
N LEU A 189 21.17 -12.75 -24.86
CA LEU A 189 22.40 -12.25 -25.47
C LEU A 189 23.54 -12.07 -24.45
N GLY A 190 23.22 -11.74 -23.19
CA GLY A 190 24.21 -11.61 -22.11
C GLY A 190 24.71 -12.92 -21.50
N THR A 191 24.07 -14.07 -21.82
CA THR A 191 24.36 -15.37 -21.20
C THR A 191 25.22 -16.32 -22.02
N ARG A 192 25.79 -15.89 -23.16
CA ARG A 192 26.78 -16.68 -23.91
C ARG A 192 28.04 -15.88 -24.21
N TRP A 193 29.05 -16.03 -23.34
CA TRP A 193 30.39 -16.53 -23.67
C TRP A 193 31.37 -16.14 -22.53
N ARG A 194 31.69 -17.10 -21.66
CA ARG A 194 32.94 -17.06 -20.88
C ARG A 194 33.84 -18.16 -21.44
N PRO A 195 35.00 -17.85 -22.04
CA PRO A 195 35.99 -18.87 -22.35
C PRO A 195 36.39 -19.55 -21.04
N ARG A 196 36.35 -20.88 -21.00
CA ARG A 196 36.86 -21.63 -19.85
C ARG A 196 38.35 -21.31 -19.71
N PRO A 197 38.84 -20.86 -18.54
CA PRO A 197 40.27 -20.86 -18.31
C PRO A 197 40.74 -22.32 -18.34
N HIS A 198 41.77 -22.60 -19.13
CA HIS A 198 42.46 -23.88 -19.05
C HIS A 198 43.01 -24.03 -17.63
N ALA A 199 42.42 -24.96 -16.88
CA ALA A 199 42.94 -25.37 -15.59
C ALA A 199 44.32 -25.97 -15.80
N SER A 200 45.28 -25.44 -15.06
CA SER A 200 46.61 -25.98 -14.84
C SER A 200 46.58 -27.49 -14.62
N ALA A 201 47.24 -28.25 -15.49
CA ALA A 201 47.73 -29.56 -15.14
C ALA A 201 48.90 -29.36 -14.16
N GLY A 202 48.65 -29.63 -12.88
CA GLY A 202 49.74 -29.88 -11.94
C GLY A 202 50.40 -31.22 -12.26
N ALA A 203 51.72 -31.28 -12.23
CA ALA A 203 52.47 -32.47 -11.85
C ALA A 203 53.95 -32.12 -11.71
N ARG A 204 54.43 -32.16 -10.46
CA ARG A 204 55.78 -32.50 -10.00
C ARG A 204 56.95 -31.57 -10.36
#